data_AF-A0A516HDV5-F1
#
_entry.id   AF-A0A516HDV5-F1
#
_cell.length_a   1.000
_cell.length_b   1.000
_cell.length_c   1.000
_cell.angle_alpha   90.00
_cell.angle_beta   90.00
_cell.angle_gamma   90.00
#
_symmetry.space_group_name_H-M   'P 1'
#
loop_
_entity.id
_entity.type
_entity.pdbx_description
1 polymer ?
#
loop_
_entity_poly.entity_id
_entity_poly.type
_entity_poly.pdbx_seq_one_letter_code
_entity_poly.pdbx_strand_id
1 'polypeptide(L)'
;MTVIKNILLNEKLLTAELKKLTVDEKIQAKKVLTTVANKLKLPSQKLLKALKSEGFEFADLVGASIPKPKPVAKKRAPRKLVLENQSFAIIDEKNKELAHAVGRGVTSYKDKGFNVVKYGELSSELQKVAKSLLN
;
A
#
# COMPACT_ATOMS: atom_id res chain seq x y z
N MET A 1 7.50 14.09 -21.28
CA MET A 1 8.32 12.85 -21.38
C MET A 1 7.61 11.66 -22.05
N THR A 2 6.38 11.80 -22.56
CA THR A 2 5.56 10.70 -23.10
C THR A 2 5.84 10.35 -24.57
N VAL A 3 6.39 11.29 -25.35
CA VAL A 3 6.56 11.14 -26.81
C VAL A 3 7.63 10.10 -27.16
N ILE A 4 8.81 10.15 -26.52
CA ILE A 4 9.91 9.21 -26.76
C ILE A 4 9.49 7.77 -26.39
N LYS A 5 8.77 7.61 -25.29
CA LYS A 5 8.22 6.32 -24.85
C LYS A 5 7.26 5.74 -25.91
N ASN A 6 6.37 6.57 -26.45
CA ASN A 6 5.41 6.14 -27.47
C ASN A 6 6.10 5.76 -28.79
N ILE A 7 7.17 6.48 -29.17
CA ILE A 7 7.95 6.16 -30.38
C ILE A 7 8.72 4.85 -30.21
N LEU A 8 9.36 4.62 -29.05
CA LEU A 8 10.12 3.39 -28.78
C LEU A 8 9.25 2.14 -28.65
N LEU A 9 7.99 2.29 -28.21
CA LEU A 9 7.06 1.16 -28.02
C LEU A 9 6.19 0.87 -29.27
N ASN A 10 6.27 1.69 -30.32
CA ASN A 10 5.48 1.52 -31.55
C ASN A 10 6.39 1.34 -32.77
N GLU A 11 6.45 0.11 -33.27
CA GLU A 11 7.29 -0.28 -34.41
C GLU A 11 7.04 0.58 -35.68
N LYS A 12 5.78 0.94 -35.95
CA LYS A 12 5.43 1.74 -37.15
C LYS A 12 5.97 3.18 -37.05
N LEU A 13 5.90 3.78 -35.86
CA LEU A 13 6.41 5.13 -35.64
C LEU A 13 7.94 5.15 -35.63
N LEU A 14 8.56 4.15 -34.97
CA LEU A 14 10.01 4.03 -34.93
C LEU A 14 10.61 3.83 -36.32
N THR A 15 10.01 2.96 -37.14
CA THR A 15 10.47 2.72 -38.52
C THR A 15 10.25 3.93 -39.43
N ALA A 16 9.16 4.68 -39.24
CA ALA A 16 8.92 5.91 -39.98
C ALA A 16 9.96 7.00 -39.66
N GLU A 17 10.34 7.17 -38.40
CA GLU A 17 11.38 8.12 -37.99
C GLU A 17 12.78 7.66 -38.41
N LEU A 18 13.10 6.37 -38.26
CA LEU A 18 14.39 5.82 -38.71
C LEU A 18 14.59 5.92 -40.22
N LYS A 19 13.52 5.91 -41.03
CA LYS A 19 13.62 6.06 -42.50
C LYS A 19 14.03 7.47 -42.92
N LYS A 20 13.66 8.50 -42.15
CA LYS A 20 13.98 9.91 -42.42
C LYS A 20 15.46 10.26 -42.20
N LEU A 21 16.17 9.44 -41.43
CA LEU A 21 17.58 9.63 -41.12
C LEU A 21 18.50 9.29 -42.30
N THR A 22 19.61 10.01 -42.38
CA THR A 22 20.72 9.72 -43.28
C THR A 22 21.44 8.42 -42.90
N VAL A 23 22.30 7.90 -43.79
CA VAL A 23 23.02 6.64 -43.57
C VAL A 23 23.93 6.72 -42.34
N ASP A 24 24.62 7.85 -42.14
CA ASP A 24 25.51 8.05 -41.00
C ASP A 24 24.74 8.15 -39.68
N GLU A 25 23.60 8.84 -39.67
CA GLU A 25 22.70 8.92 -38.52
C GLU A 25 22.11 7.55 -38.18
N LYS A 26 21.79 6.71 -39.18
CA LYS A 26 21.34 5.33 -38.96
C LYS A 26 22.41 4.47 -38.29
N ILE A 27 23.68 4.64 -38.67
CA ILE A 27 24.80 3.93 -38.05
C ILE A 27 24.95 4.37 -36.58
N GLN A 28 24.86 5.67 -36.30
CA GLN A 28 24.91 6.18 -34.93
C GLN A 28 23.71 5.72 -34.10
N ALA A 29 22.49 5.80 -34.64
CA ALA A 29 21.27 5.33 -33.99
C ALA A 29 21.36 3.84 -33.65
N LYS A 30 21.88 3.00 -34.55
CA LYS A 30 22.14 1.59 -34.30
C LYS A 30 23.08 1.38 -33.12
N LYS A 31 24.22 2.08 -33.07
CA LYS A 31 25.19 2.00 -31.95
C LYS A 31 24.55 2.36 -30.61
N VAL A 32 23.77 3.43 -30.58
CA VAL A 32 23.07 3.87 -29.36
C VAL A 32 22.03 2.84 -28.94
N LEU A 33 21.18 2.39 -29.86
CA LEU A 33 20.15 1.38 -29.58
C LEU A 33 20.75 0.07 -29.07
N THR A 34 21.85 -0.41 -29.67
CA THR A 34 22.55 -1.61 -29.18
C THR A 34 23.14 -1.42 -27.79
N THR A 35 23.72 -0.24 -27.51
CA THR A 35 24.32 0.07 -26.21
C THR A 35 23.25 0.13 -25.12
N VAL A 36 22.12 0.76 -25.42
CA VAL A 36 20.97 0.86 -24.50
C VAL A 36 20.31 -0.51 -24.31
N ALA A 37 20.15 -1.30 -25.38
CA ALA A 37 19.63 -2.66 -25.30
C ALA A 37 20.48 -3.56 -24.39
N ASN A 38 21.81 -3.46 -24.48
CA ASN A 38 22.72 -4.20 -23.60
C ASN A 38 22.61 -3.73 -22.13
N LYS A 39 22.37 -2.44 -21.89
CA LYS A 39 22.15 -1.89 -20.53
C LYS A 39 20.80 -2.28 -19.92
N LEU A 40 19.79 -2.62 -20.73
CA LEU A 40 18.49 -3.08 -20.24
C LEU A 40 18.57 -4.46 -19.54
N LYS A 41 19.73 -5.13 -19.56
CA LYS A 41 19.97 -6.44 -18.90
C LYS A 41 18.87 -7.46 -19.21
N LEU A 42 18.35 -7.42 -20.44
CA LEU A 42 17.25 -8.29 -20.83
C LEU A 42 17.75 -9.74 -20.94
N PRO A 43 16.97 -10.72 -20.45
CA PRO A 43 17.26 -12.12 -20.69
C PRO A 43 17.33 -12.39 -22.19
N SER A 44 18.34 -13.16 -22.60
CA SER A 44 18.52 -13.49 -24.02
C SER A 44 17.31 -14.26 -24.56
N GLN A 45 17.01 -14.12 -25.86
CA GLN A 45 15.92 -14.88 -26.48
C GLN A 45 16.09 -16.40 -26.33
N LYS A 46 17.33 -16.90 -26.26
CA LYS A 46 17.61 -18.32 -26.00
C LYS A 46 17.16 -18.73 -24.60
N LEU A 47 17.50 -17.93 -23.59
CA LEU A 47 17.11 -18.16 -22.20
C LEU A 47 15.58 -18.07 -22.02
N LEU A 48 14.92 -17.12 -22.69
CA LEU A 48 13.46 -17.02 -22.67
C LEU A 48 12.77 -18.24 -23.29
N LYS A 49 13.35 -18.85 -24.33
CA LYS A 49 12.83 -20.09 -24.91
C LYS A 49 13.04 -21.29 -23.99
N ALA A 50 14.19 -21.40 -23.34
CA ALA A 50 14.48 -22.46 -22.37
C ALA A 50 13.53 -22.40 -21.15
N LEU A 51 13.29 -21.20 -20.62
CA LEU A 51 12.36 -20.99 -19.52
C LEU A 51 10.92 -21.35 -19.89
N LYS A 52 10.49 -20.99 -21.10
CA LYS A 52 9.18 -21.44 -21.63
C LYS A 52 9.08 -22.96 -21.73
N SER A 53 10.13 -23.66 -22.14
CA SER A 53 10.11 -25.13 -22.19
C SER A 53 10.08 -25.79 -20.81
N GLU A 54 10.57 -25.09 -19.79
CA GLU A 54 10.50 -25.51 -18.39
C GLU A 54 9.18 -25.11 -17.70
N GLY A 55 8.27 -24.45 -18.43
CA GLY A 55 6.96 -24.04 -17.92
C GLY A 55 6.93 -22.68 -17.22
N PHE A 56 8.01 -21.90 -17.27
CA PHE A 56 8.03 -20.51 -16.79
C PHE A 56 7.47 -19.56 -17.85
N GLU A 57 6.47 -18.77 -17.49
CA GLU A 57 5.96 -17.72 -18.37
C GLU A 57 6.75 -16.42 -18.23
N PHE A 58 6.72 -15.59 -19.28
CA PHE A 58 7.39 -14.28 -19.25
C PHE A 58 6.88 -13.38 -18.12
N ALA A 59 5.62 -13.57 -17.70
CA ALA A 59 5.01 -12.89 -16.56
C ALA A 59 5.71 -13.20 -15.23
N ASP A 60 6.22 -14.43 -15.05
CA ASP A 60 6.93 -14.87 -13.86
C ASP A 60 8.33 -14.24 -13.77
N LEU A 61 8.96 -13.99 -14.92
CA LEU A 61 10.32 -13.46 -15.03
C LEU A 61 10.41 -11.94 -14.88
N VAL A 62 9.40 -11.22 -15.39
CA VAL A 62 9.38 -9.75 -15.34
C VAL A 62 8.96 -9.25 -13.96
N GLY A 63 8.52 -10.14 -13.07
CA GLY A 63 7.74 -9.70 -11.94
C GLY A 63 6.62 -8.83 -12.48
N ALA A 64 5.78 -9.41 -13.37
CA ALA A 64 4.41 -8.91 -13.45
C ALA A 64 4.00 -8.83 -12.00
N SER A 65 3.80 -7.61 -11.53
CA SER A 65 3.54 -7.27 -10.13
C SER A 65 2.60 -8.31 -9.60
N ILE A 66 3.14 -9.38 -8.97
CA ILE A 66 2.34 -10.32 -8.22
C ILE A 66 1.71 -9.34 -7.26
N PRO A 67 0.40 -9.07 -7.31
CA PRO A 67 -0.20 -8.19 -6.34
C PRO A 67 0.19 -8.85 -5.04
N LYS A 68 1.17 -8.26 -4.33
CA LYS A 68 1.81 -8.82 -3.12
C LYS A 68 0.64 -9.43 -2.39
N PRO A 69 0.57 -10.77 -2.22
CA PRO A 69 -0.65 -11.41 -1.75
C PRO A 69 -1.08 -10.59 -0.56
N LYS A 70 -2.20 -9.84 -0.72
CA LYS A 70 -2.63 -8.87 0.29
C LYS A 70 -2.59 -9.67 1.56
N PRO A 71 -1.74 -9.31 2.55
CA PRO A 71 -1.50 -10.19 3.69
C PRO A 71 -2.88 -10.54 4.21
N VAL A 72 -3.28 -11.81 4.05
CA VAL A 72 -4.63 -12.24 4.40
C VAL A 72 -4.74 -11.82 5.84
N ALA A 73 -5.60 -10.84 6.10
CA ALA A 73 -5.64 -10.18 7.38
C ALA A 73 -5.97 -11.28 8.38
N LYS A 74 -4.94 -11.81 9.07
CA LYS A 74 -5.14 -12.78 10.13
C LYS A 74 -6.12 -12.10 11.06
N LYS A 75 -7.36 -12.62 11.14
CA LYS A 75 -8.38 -12.13 12.06
C LYS A 75 -7.67 -12.10 13.41
N ARG A 76 -7.34 -10.90 13.87
CA ARG A 76 -6.62 -10.72 15.13
C ARG A 76 -7.52 -11.34 16.19
N ALA A 77 -6.95 -12.19 17.04
CA ALA A 77 -7.68 -12.73 18.17
C ALA A 77 -8.37 -11.57 18.91
N PRO A 78 -9.65 -11.71 19.29
CA PRO A 78 -10.34 -10.67 20.04
C PRO A 78 -9.54 -10.37 21.31
N ARG A 79 -9.11 -9.12 21.46
CA ARG A 79 -8.37 -8.70 22.65
C ARG A 79 -9.36 -8.67 23.82
N LYS A 80 -9.08 -9.42 24.88
CA LYS A 80 -9.80 -9.26 26.15
C LYS A 80 -9.53 -7.84 26.66
N LEU A 81 -10.57 -7.01 26.73
CA LEU A 81 -10.47 -5.66 27.25
C LEU A 81 -10.38 -5.74 28.78
N VAL A 82 -9.22 -5.41 29.33
CA VAL A 82 -9.05 -5.26 30.78
C VAL A 82 -9.62 -3.91 31.18
N LEU A 83 -10.66 -3.92 32.01
CA LEU A 83 -11.44 -2.75 32.47
C LEU A 83 -10.56 -1.63 33.03
N GLU A 84 -9.57 -1.99 33.85
CA GLU A 84 -8.69 -1.06 34.56
C GLU A 84 -7.84 -0.18 33.63
N ASN A 85 -7.56 -0.67 32.42
CA ASN A 85 -6.75 0.03 31.43
C ASN A 85 -7.58 0.83 30.41
N GLN A 86 -8.90 0.92 30.58
CA GLN A 86 -9.78 1.65 29.68
C GLN A 86 -9.96 3.11 30.14
N SER A 87 -10.06 4.00 29.14
CA SER A 87 -10.36 5.41 29.34
C SER A 87 -11.81 5.69 28.96
N PHE A 88 -12.45 6.57 29.72
CA PHE A 88 -13.84 6.96 29.54
C PHE A 88 -13.94 8.47 29.48
N ALA A 89 -14.71 8.97 28.51
CA ALA A 89 -15.09 10.36 28.43
C ALA A 89 -16.41 10.56 29.16
N ILE A 90 -16.44 11.51 30.08
CA ILE A 90 -17.65 11.94 30.77
C ILE A 90 -18.37 12.91 29.83
N ILE A 91 -19.50 12.50 29.27
CA ILE A 91 -20.29 13.33 28.35
C ILE A 91 -21.26 14.20 29.16
N ASP A 92 -21.91 13.60 30.16
CA ASP A 92 -22.81 14.31 31.06
C ASP A 92 -22.79 13.65 32.45
N GLU A 93 -22.31 14.41 33.45
CA GLU A 93 -22.23 13.95 34.84
C GLU A 93 -23.62 13.79 35.48
N LYS A 94 -24.62 14.55 35.05
CA LYS A 94 -25.97 14.54 35.64
C LYS A 94 -26.83 13.41 35.09
N ASN A 95 -26.70 13.14 33.80
CA ASN A 95 -27.41 12.05 33.12
C ASN A 95 -26.64 10.71 33.15
N LYS A 96 -25.45 10.70 33.78
CA LYS A 96 -24.58 9.52 33.93
C LYS A 96 -24.17 8.92 32.58
N GLU A 97 -23.96 9.77 31.58
CA GLU A 97 -23.57 9.35 30.24
C GLU A 97 -22.04 9.28 30.11
N LEU A 98 -21.54 8.09 29.77
CA LEU A 98 -20.13 7.81 29.55
C LEU A 98 -19.92 7.25 28.15
N ALA A 99 -18.84 7.67 27.51
CA ALA A 99 -18.36 7.04 26.29
C ALA A 99 -17.03 6.33 26.52
N HIS A 100 -16.92 5.10 26.02
CA HIS A 100 -15.67 4.36 26.00
C HIS A 100 -14.74 4.96 24.93
N ALA A 101 -13.57 5.44 25.35
CA ALA A 101 -12.62 6.12 24.49
C ALA A 101 -11.36 5.27 24.28
N VAL A 102 -11.07 4.88 23.04
CA VAL A 102 -9.91 4.05 22.69
C VAL A 102 -9.05 4.72 21.63
N GLY A 103 -7.74 4.77 21.86
CA GLY A 103 -6.76 5.27 20.90
C GLY A 103 -7.07 6.70 20.45
N ARG A 104 -7.35 6.90 19.16
CA ARG A 104 -7.71 8.21 18.60
C ARG A 104 -8.98 8.80 19.21
N GLY A 105 -9.88 7.97 19.73
CA GLY A 105 -11.07 8.44 20.45
C GLY A 105 -10.73 9.27 21.69
N VAL A 106 -9.66 8.93 22.42
CA VAL A 106 -9.22 9.68 23.61
C VAL A 106 -8.88 11.12 23.26
N THR A 107 -8.15 11.33 22.16
CA THR A 107 -7.78 12.66 21.68
C THR A 107 -9.02 13.43 21.22
N SER A 108 -9.89 12.79 20.44
CA SER A 108 -11.11 13.44 19.93
C SER A 108 -12.08 13.89 21.02
N TYR A 109 -12.19 13.18 22.15
CA TYR A 109 -13.01 13.64 23.27
C TYR A 109 -12.35 14.79 24.04
N LYS A 110 -11.02 14.79 24.19
CA LYS A 110 -10.28 15.92 24.77
C LYS A 110 -10.38 17.18 23.93
N ASP A 111 -10.28 17.05 22.60
CA ASP A 111 -10.38 18.18 21.67
C ASP A 111 -11.77 18.82 21.68
N LYS A 112 -12.81 18.03 21.99
CA LYS A 112 -14.19 18.51 22.19
C LYS A 112 -14.45 19.09 23.58
N GLY A 113 -13.44 19.11 24.46
CA GLY A 113 -13.53 19.64 25.82
C GLY A 113 -14.12 18.69 26.86
N PHE A 114 -14.28 17.40 26.56
CA PHE A 114 -14.78 16.42 27.53
C PHE A 114 -13.66 15.96 28.48
N ASN A 115 -14.02 15.70 29.73
CA ASN A 115 -13.10 15.15 30.71
C ASN A 115 -12.91 13.65 30.47
N VAL A 116 -11.68 13.23 30.19
CA VAL A 116 -11.34 11.83 29.90
C VAL A 116 -10.51 11.27 31.05
N VAL A 117 -11.09 10.32 31.78
CA VAL A 117 -10.52 9.71 32.99
C VAL A 117 -10.38 8.20 32.83
N LYS A 118 -9.49 7.58 33.61
CA LYS A 118 -9.36 6.13 33.64
C LYS A 118 -10.46 5.50 34.49
N TYR A 119 -10.72 4.21 34.29
CA TYR A 119 -11.74 3.48 35.06
C TYR A 119 -11.61 3.66 36.58
N GLY A 120 -10.38 3.62 37.12
CA GLY A 120 -10.13 3.78 38.56
C GLY A 120 -10.41 5.18 39.13
N GLU A 121 -10.53 6.19 38.27
CA GLU A 121 -10.81 7.58 38.63
C GLU A 121 -12.30 7.93 38.53
N LEU A 122 -13.14 7.01 38.03
CA LEU A 122 -14.58 7.18 37.95
C LEU A 122 -15.25 7.00 39.32
N SER A 123 -16.30 7.77 39.57
CA SER A 123 -17.20 7.57 40.73
C SER A 123 -17.83 6.16 40.72
N SER A 124 -18.17 5.63 41.89
CA SER A 124 -18.72 4.26 42.06
C SER A 124 -19.99 3.99 41.24
N GLU A 125 -20.77 5.03 40.95
CA GLU A 125 -21.96 4.93 40.09
C GLU A 125 -21.61 4.86 38.60
N LEU A 126 -20.63 5.66 38.17
CA LEU A 126 -20.13 5.70 36.80
C LEU A 126 -19.32 4.45 36.46
N GLN A 127 -18.67 3.85 37.45
CA GLN A 127 -18.00 2.54 37.32
C GLN A 127 -18.98 1.42 36.94
N LYS A 128 -20.22 1.45 37.46
CA LYS A 128 -21.26 0.46 37.10
C LYS A 128 -21.67 0.60 35.63
N VAL A 129 -21.86 1.84 35.16
CA VAL A 129 -22.19 2.15 33.76
C VAL A 129 -21.02 1.78 32.83
N ALA A 130 -19.79 2.04 33.25
CA ALA A 130 -18.58 1.65 32.52
C ALA A 130 -18.42 0.13 32.39
N LYS A 131 -18.77 -0.65 33.43
CA LYS A 131 -18.80 -2.12 33.35
C LYS A 131 -19.84 -2.63 32.36
N SER A 132 -21.02 -2.01 32.30
CA SER A 132 -22.06 -2.39 31.33
C SER A 132 -21.71 -2.04 29.88
N LEU A 133 -20.81 -1.07 29.65
CA LEU A 133 -20.37 -0.68 28.30
C LEU A 133 -19.31 -1.61 27.69
N LEU A 134 -18.68 -2.45 28.51
CA LEU A 134 -17.57 -3.33 28.11
C LEU A 134 -17.91 -4.83 28.13
N ASN A 135 -19.10 -5.18 28.65
CA ASN A 135 -19.70 -6.51 28.55
C ASN A 135 -20.56 -6.61 27.29
#